data_AF-A3AYQ8-F1
#
_entry.id   AF-A3AYQ8-F1
#
_cell.length_a   1.000
_cell.length_b   1.000
_cell.length_c   1.000
_cell.angle_alpha   90.00
_cell.angle_beta   90.00
_cell.angle_gamma   90.00
#
_symmetry.space_group_name_H-M   'P 1'
#
loop_
_entity.id
_entity.type
_entity.pdbx_description
1 polymer ?
#
loop_
_entity_poly.entity_id
_entity_poly.type
_entity_poly.pdbx_seq_one_letter_code
_entity_poly.pdbx_strand_id
1 'polypeptide(L)'
;MGSHLWDPIEVPAEMLELWLERQKANAEAAAAKKKKRKVFKCRVPNSLVEVMIARPYKCVDHDRSQEELAELTVSHRQGYILRKFIDEKKMKYEQTLIDRYVKQGYAEDEEEVTDDDDD
;
A
#
# COMPACT_ATOMS: atom_id res chain seq x y z
N MET A 1 3.81 -23.46 -35.74
CA MET A 1 2.95 -23.27 -34.56
C MET A 1 3.72 -22.36 -33.62
N GLY A 2 3.56 -21.05 -33.77
CA GLY A 2 4.42 -20.05 -33.14
C GLY A 2 3.72 -19.36 -31.98
N SER A 3 4.39 -19.37 -30.82
CA SER A 3 4.38 -18.31 -29.80
C SER A 3 3.02 -17.73 -29.36
N HIS A 4 2.22 -18.51 -28.63
CA HIS A 4 1.14 -17.98 -27.78
C HIS A 4 1.58 -17.74 -26.32
N LEU A 5 2.84 -18.07 -25.97
CA LEU A 5 3.36 -17.96 -24.60
C LEU A 5 3.54 -16.49 -24.14
N TRP A 6 3.65 -15.57 -25.09
CA TRP A 6 3.89 -14.14 -24.86
C TRP A 6 2.75 -13.26 -25.37
N ASP A 7 1.63 -13.85 -25.78
CA ASP A 7 0.45 -13.05 -26.07
C ASP A 7 0.06 -12.33 -24.77
N PRO A 8 -0.03 -10.99 -24.78
CA PRO A 8 -0.45 -10.24 -23.61
C PRO A 8 -1.81 -10.79 -23.18
N ILE A 9 -1.85 -11.45 -22.02
CA ILE A 9 -3.12 -11.74 -21.38
C ILE A 9 -3.69 -10.37 -21.03
N GLU A 10 -4.69 -9.92 -21.79
CA GLU A 10 -5.45 -8.72 -21.44
C GLU A 10 -6.20 -9.01 -20.15
N VAL A 11 -5.57 -8.70 -19.02
CA VAL A 11 -6.20 -8.81 -17.71
C VAL A 11 -7.16 -7.63 -17.58
N PRO A 12 -8.48 -7.87 -17.43
CA PRO A 12 -9.41 -6.77 -17.18
C PRO A 12 -9.01 -6.00 -15.92
N ALA A 13 -9.31 -4.70 -15.87
CA ALA A 13 -8.96 -3.85 -14.73
C ALA A 13 -9.62 -4.36 -13.42
N GLU A 14 -10.80 -4.97 -13.55
CA GLU A 14 -11.61 -5.57 -12.49
C GLU A 14 -10.92 -6.79 -11.84
N MET A 15 -10.17 -7.56 -12.64
CA MET A 15 -9.37 -8.68 -12.13
C MET A 15 -8.22 -8.19 -11.24
N LEU A 16 -7.69 -6.99 -11.52
CA LEU A 16 -6.66 -6.38 -10.70
C LEU A 16 -7.22 -5.90 -9.36
N GLU A 17 -8.41 -5.31 -9.35
CA GLU A 17 -9.12 -4.95 -8.11
C GLU A 17 -9.39 -6.19 -7.24
N LEU A 18 -9.90 -7.27 -7.83
CA LEU A 18 -10.13 -8.53 -7.10
C LEU A 18 -8.83 -9.11 -6.53
N TRP A 19 -7.73 -9.04 -7.28
CA TRP A 19 -6.43 -9.47 -6.80
C TRP A 19 -5.94 -8.60 -5.62
N LEU A 20 -6.12 -7.28 -5.69
CA LEU A 20 -5.77 -6.37 -4.60
C LEU A 20 -6.60 -6.60 -3.34
N GLU A 21 -7.90 -6.85 -3.47
CA GLU A 21 -8.76 -7.22 -2.34
C GLU A 21 -8.31 -8.53 -1.70
N ARG A 22 -7.91 -9.51 -2.52
CA ARG A 22 -7.31 -10.75 -2.01
C ARG A 22 -6.00 -10.48 -1.26
N GLN A 23 -5.16 -9.55 -1.73
CA GLN A 23 -3.94 -9.17 -1.01
C GLN A 23 -4.26 -8.49 0.33
N LYS A 24 -5.29 -7.64 0.41
CA LYS A 24 -5.76 -7.05 1.68
C LYS A 24 -6.21 -8.14 2.65
N ALA A 25 -7.08 -9.04 2.21
CA ALA A 25 -7.57 -10.16 3.02
C ALA A 25 -6.44 -11.07 3.50
N ASN A 26 -5.46 -11.36 2.64
CA ASN A 26 -4.29 -12.15 3.01
C ASN A 26 -3.44 -11.43 4.07
N ALA A 27 -3.23 -10.12 3.95
CA ALA A 27 -2.49 -9.32 4.93
C ALA A 27 -3.20 -9.28 6.29
N GLU A 28 -4.53 -9.11 6.30
CA GLU A 28 -5.35 -9.17 7.52
C GLU A 28 -5.31 -10.56 8.17
N ALA A 29 -5.43 -11.62 7.37
CA ALA A 29 -5.32 -12.99 7.85
C ALA A 29 -3.91 -13.32 8.38
N ALA A 30 -2.86 -12.76 7.77
CA ALA A 30 -1.49 -12.88 8.25
C ALA A 30 -1.29 -12.15 9.58
N ALA A 31 -1.84 -10.95 9.74
CA ALA A 31 -1.84 -10.21 11.01
C ALA A 31 -2.60 -10.96 12.13
N ALA A 32 -3.66 -11.71 11.78
CA ALA A 32 -4.40 -12.54 12.73
C ALA A 32 -3.66 -13.83 13.13
N LYS A 33 -2.80 -14.37 12.26
CA LYS A 33 -1.99 -15.55 12.54
C LYS A 33 -0.81 -15.16 13.45
N LYS A 34 -0.99 -15.39 14.75
CA LYS A 34 -0.03 -15.16 15.85
C LYS A 34 1.27 -16.00 15.77
N LYS A 35 1.91 -16.13 14.61
CA LYS A 35 3.32 -16.56 14.58
C LYS A 35 4.11 -15.51 15.37
N LYS A 36 5.00 -15.95 16.26
CA LYS A 36 5.84 -15.06 17.07
C LYS A 36 6.82 -14.34 16.15
N ARG A 37 6.37 -13.25 15.53
CA ARG A 37 7.21 -12.33 14.76
C ARG A 37 7.95 -11.44 15.74
N LYS A 38 9.27 -11.33 15.57
CA LYS A 38 10.07 -10.40 16.36
C LYS A 38 9.90 -9.02 15.75
N VAL A 39 8.98 -8.26 16.32
CA VAL A 39 8.72 -6.88 15.94
C VAL A 39 9.50 -5.99 16.88
N PHE A 40 10.33 -5.10 16.33
CA PHE A 40 10.97 -4.06 17.12
C PHE A 40 10.30 -2.72 16.85
N LYS A 41 10.23 -1.90 17.90
CA LYS A 41 9.74 -0.53 17.79
C LYS A 41 10.92 0.37 17.52
N CYS A 42 10.86 1.06 16.39
CA CYS A 42 11.86 2.02 15.97
C CYS A 42 11.31 3.43 16.14
N ARG A 43 12.04 4.29 16.83
CA ARG A 43 11.64 5.69 16.95
C ARG A 43 11.83 6.39 15.61
N VAL A 44 10.74 6.97 15.11
CA VAL A 44 10.77 7.80 13.90
C VAL A 44 11.35 9.16 14.26
N PRO A 45 12.26 9.73 13.45
CA PRO A 45 12.77 11.07 13.67
C PRO A 45 11.64 12.10 13.68
N ASN A 46 11.59 12.97 14.69
CA ASN A 46 10.55 14.00 14.81
C ASN A 46 10.53 14.91 13.56
N SER A 47 11.70 15.24 13.00
CA SER A 47 11.81 16.03 11.78
C SER A 47 11.12 15.38 10.58
N LEU A 48 11.08 14.05 10.51
CA LEU A 48 10.37 13.33 9.46
C LEU A 48 8.85 13.50 9.62
N VAL A 49 8.34 13.38 10.85
CA VAL A 49 6.91 13.57 11.11
C VAL A 49 6.50 15.03 10.88
N GLU A 50 7.32 16.00 11.25
CA GLU A 50 7.08 17.42 10.95
C GLU A 50 7.00 17.69 9.44
N VAL A 51 7.84 17.04 8.63
CA VAL A 51 7.74 17.10 7.17
C VAL A 51 6.43 16.47 6.68
N MET A 52 6.01 15.33 7.24
CA MET A 52 4.72 14.70 6.90
C MET A 52 3.53 15.61 7.26
N ILE A 53 3.61 16.37 8.36
CA ILE A 53 2.58 17.36 8.73
C ILE A 53 2.59 18.55 7.77
N ALA A 54 3.77 19.11 7.48
CA ALA A 54 3.92 20.29 6.63
C ALA A 54 3.58 20.00 5.17
N ARG A 55 3.85 18.77 4.72
CA ARG A 55 3.64 18.29 3.35
C ARG A 55 3.04 16.89 3.38
N PRO A 56 1.76 16.76 3.75
CA PRO A 56 1.09 15.46 3.75
C PRO A 56 1.15 14.85 2.37
N TYR A 57 1.38 13.54 2.30
CA TYR A 57 1.31 12.83 1.02
C TYR A 57 -0.08 12.98 0.41
N LYS A 58 -0.13 13.35 -0.87
CA LYS A 58 -1.36 13.51 -1.66
C LYS A 58 -1.20 12.75 -2.96
N CYS A 59 -2.23 11.99 -3.33
CA CYS A 59 -2.36 11.48 -4.69
C CYS A 59 -2.97 12.57 -5.58
N VAL A 60 -2.40 12.76 -6.76
CA VAL A 60 -2.84 13.81 -7.71
C VAL A 60 -4.09 13.40 -8.49
N ASP A 61 -4.42 12.11 -8.54
CA ASP A 61 -5.48 11.58 -9.42
C ASP A 61 -6.62 10.87 -8.67
N HIS A 62 -6.66 10.94 -7.33
CA HIS A 62 -7.57 10.10 -6.54
C HIS A 62 -9.08 10.33 -6.76
N ASP A 63 -9.42 11.48 -7.34
CA ASP A 63 -10.79 11.98 -7.48
C ASP A 63 -11.44 11.67 -8.83
N ARG A 64 -10.77 10.89 -9.70
CA ARG A 64 -11.36 10.51 -10.99
C ARG A 64 -12.65 9.70 -10.82
N SER A 65 -13.67 10.08 -11.57
CA SER A 65 -14.95 9.36 -11.59
C SER A 65 -14.82 8.02 -12.32
N GLN A 66 -15.77 7.12 -12.11
CA GLN A 66 -15.81 5.84 -12.83
C GLN A 66 -15.99 6.06 -14.34
N GLU A 67 -16.76 7.09 -14.71
CA GLU A 67 -16.97 7.51 -16.10
C GLU A 67 -15.66 7.98 -16.74
N GLU A 68 -14.89 8.83 -16.05
CA GLU A 68 -13.58 9.32 -16.53
C GLU A 68 -12.56 8.19 -16.68
N LEU A 69 -12.62 7.17 -15.80
CA LEU A 69 -11.76 6.00 -15.89
C LEU A 69 -12.17 5.07 -17.04
N ALA A 70 -13.46 4.94 -17.32
CA ALA A 70 -13.98 4.10 -18.40
C ALA A 70 -13.51 4.58 -19.79
N GLU A 71 -13.28 5.89 -19.95
CA GLU A 71 -12.73 6.50 -21.17
C GLU A 71 -11.24 6.17 -21.40
N LEU A 72 -10.51 5.74 -20.36
CA LEU A 72 -9.10 5.39 -20.47
C LEU A 72 -8.89 3.99 -21.05
N THR A 73 -7.75 3.78 -21.68
CA THR A 73 -7.30 2.44 -22.08
C THR A 73 -7.18 1.51 -20.86
N VAL A 74 -7.33 0.20 -21.06
CA VAL A 74 -7.18 -0.83 -20.00
C VAL A 74 -5.89 -0.65 -19.20
N SER A 75 -4.74 -0.44 -19.85
CA SER A 75 -3.45 -0.27 -19.16
C SER A 75 -3.40 0.96 -18.25
N HIS A 76 -4.01 2.07 -18.67
CA HIS A 76 -4.14 3.27 -17.84
C HIS A 76 -5.05 3.03 -16.62
N ARG A 77 -6.18 2.33 -16.79
CA ARG A 77 -7.05 1.93 -15.67
C ARG A 77 -6.30 1.04 -14.66
N GLN A 78 -5.56 0.05 -15.14
CA GLN A 78 -4.74 -0.81 -14.28
C GLN A 78 -3.69 -0.01 -13.51
N GLY A 79 -2.96 0.89 -14.20
CA GLY A 79 -1.99 1.77 -13.57
C GLY A 79 -2.62 2.67 -12.51
N TYR A 80 -3.81 3.22 -12.79
CA TYR A 80 -4.60 4.00 -11.85
C TYR A 80 -4.95 3.20 -10.59
N ILE A 81 -5.50 1.99 -10.75
CA ILE A 81 -5.89 1.10 -9.64
C ILE A 81 -4.69 0.79 -8.72
N LEU A 82 -3.55 0.42 -9.31
CA LEU A 82 -2.33 0.13 -8.54
C LEU A 82 -1.81 1.36 -7.80
N ARG A 83 -1.78 2.50 -8.49
CA ARG A 83 -1.30 3.74 -7.91
C ARG A 83 -2.18 4.19 -6.75
N LYS A 84 -3.49 4.17 -6.95
CA LYS A 84 -4.51 4.41 -5.93
C LYS A 84 -4.29 3.52 -4.70
N PHE A 85 -4.10 2.23 -4.88
CA PHE A 85 -3.85 1.31 -3.78
C PHE A 85 -2.59 1.63 -2.97
N ILE A 86 -1.46 1.92 -3.64
CA ILE A 86 -0.19 2.29 -2.99
C ILE A 86 -0.35 3.61 -2.24
N ASP A 87 -0.99 4.59 -2.88
CA ASP A 87 -1.16 5.93 -2.34
C ASP A 87 -2.06 5.92 -1.10
N GLU A 88 -3.16 5.15 -1.12
CA GLU A 88 -4.01 4.94 0.07
C GLU A 88 -3.23 4.34 1.25
N LYS A 89 -2.36 3.35 1.00
CA LYS A 89 -1.53 2.77 2.06
C LYS A 89 -0.55 3.79 2.62
N LYS A 90 0.09 4.58 1.76
CA LYS A 90 1.06 5.59 2.18
C LYS A 90 0.39 6.72 2.97
N MET A 91 -0.76 7.22 2.52
CA MET A 91 -1.53 8.24 3.25
C MET A 91 -1.93 7.73 4.64
N LYS A 92 -2.44 6.49 4.76
CA LYS A 92 -2.81 5.91 6.06
C LYS A 92 -1.61 5.72 6.98
N TYR A 93 -0.47 5.33 6.44
CA TYR A 93 0.78 5.19 7.19
C TYR A 93 1.24 6.54 7.77
N GLU A 94 1.36 7.57 6.93
CA GLU A 94 1.77 8.91 7.38
C GLU A 94 0.79 9.46 8.43
N GLN A 95 -0.53 9.32 8.19
CA GLN A 95 -1.54 9.76 9.15
C GLN A 95 -1.38 9.05 10.50
N THR A 96 -1.10 7.74 10.50
CA THR A 96 -0.89 6.98 11.73
C THR A 96 0.32 7.48 12.52
N LEU A 97 1.41 7.84 11.84
CA LEU A 97 2.60 8.40 12.48
C LEU A 97 2.32 9.80 13.04
N ILE A 98 1.62 10.65 12.29
CA ILE A 98 1.22 11.99 12.74
C ILE A 98 0.34 11.88 13.99
N ASP A 99 -0.66 11.01 13.99
CA ASP A 99 -1.57 10.83 15.13
C ASP A 99 -0.82 10.37 16.39
N ARG A 100 0.14 9.45 16.25
CA ARG A 100 1.01 9.02 17.35
C ARG A 100 1.84 10.19 17.87
N TYR A 101 2.45 10.97 16.97
CA TYR A 101 3.26 12.14 17.32
C TYR A 101 2.45 13.22 18.05
N VAL A 102 1.27 13.58 17.55
CA VAL A 102 0.39 14.57 18.18
C VAL A 102 -0.02 14.13 19.59
N LYS A 103 -0.25 12.83 19.78
CA LYS A 103 -0.66 12.28 21.08
C LYS A 103 0.47 12.15 22.09
N GLN A 104 1.69 11.81 21.65
CA GLN A 104 2.78 11.38 22.55
C GLN A 104 4.03 12.28 22.51
N GLY A 105 4.14 13.18 21.53
CA GLY A 105 5.34 13.99 21.27
C GLY A 105 6.46 13.25 20.52
N TYR A 106 6.22 11.99 20.14
CA TYR A 106 7.10 11.16 19.31
C TYR A 106 6.26 10.10 18.58
N ALA A 107 6.80 9.54 17.50
CA ALA A 107 6.21 8.41 16.81
C ALA A 107 7.17 7.22 16.81
N GLU A 108 6.60 6.02 16.96
CA GLU A 108 7.31 4.75 16.78
C GLU A 108 6.71 4.03 15.58
N ASP A 109 7.57 3.38 14.81
CA ASP A 109 7.21 2.45 13.75
C ASP A 109 7.56 1.02 14.16
N GLU A 110 6.86 0.06 13.60
CA GLU A 110 7.07 -1.36 13.86
C GLU A 110 7.77 -1.98 12.66
N GLU A 111 9.02 -2.37 12.87
CA GLU A 111 9.80 -3.07 11.86
C GLU A 111 9.87 -4.55 12.22
N GLU A 112 9.58 -5.38 11.23
CA GLU A 112 9.54 -6.82 11.39
C GLU A 112 10.85 -7.43 10.92
N VAL A 113 11.56 -8.11 11.83
CA VAL A 113 12.68 -8.97 11.46
C VAL A 113 12.13 -10.35 11.13
N THR A 114 12.36 -10.79 9.91
CA THR A 114 12.29 -12.20 9.57
C THR A 114 13.61 -12.82 10.00
N ASP A 115 13.62 -13.53 11.14
CA ASP A 115 14.63 -14.56 11.35
C ASP A 115 14.31 -15.63 10.31
N ASP A 116 15.04 -15.63 9.19
CA ASP A 116 15.34 -16.88 8.50
C ASP A 116 16.26 -17.65 9.46
N ASP A 117 15.66 -18.28 10.48
CA ASP A 117 16.30 -19.37 11.20
C ASP A 117 16.35 -20.57 10.24
N ASP A 118 17.28 -20.52 9.29
CA ASP A 118 17.89 -21.70 8.67
C ASP A 118 18.90 -22.23 9.70
N ASP A 119 18.45 -23.11 10.59
CA ASP A 119 19.28 -24.07 11.34
C ASP A 119 18.55 -25.42 11.45
#